data_AF-A0A8I0H539-F1
#
_entry.id   AF-A0A8I0H539-F1
#
_cell.length_a   1.000
_cell.length_b   1.000
_cell.length_c   1.000
_cell.angle_alpha   90.00
_cell.angle_beta   90.00
_cell.angle_gamma   90.00
#
_symmetry.space_group_name_H-M   'P 1'
#
loop_
_entity.id
_entity.type
_entity.pdbx_description
1 polymer ?
#
loop_
_entity_poly.entity_id
_entity_poly.type
_entity_poly.pdbx_seq_one_letter_code
_entity_poly.pdbx_strand_id
1 'polypeptide(L)'
;DWLEDGIAELVFDAPGSVNKLDTATVASLGEAIGVLEQQSDLKGLLLRSNKAAFIVGADITEFLSLFLVPEEQLSQWLHFANSVFNRLE
;
A
#
# COMPACT_ATOMS: atom_id res chain seq x y z
N ASP A 1 -1.26 -11.07 -12.88
CA ASP A 1 -1.70 -12.44 -13.20
C ASP A 1 -2.79 -12.85 -12.23
N TRP A 2 -3.82 -13.53 -12.73
CA TRP A 2 -4.91 -14.06 -11.91
C TRP A 2 -4.46 -15.35 -11.22
N LEU A 3 -4.74 -15.48 -9.92
CA LEU A 3 -4.47 -16.70 -9.15
C LEU A 3 -5.48 -17.79 -9.50
N GLU A 4 -6.75 -17.40 -9.56
CA GLU A 4 -7.90 -18.23 -9.95
C GLU A 4 -8.91 -17.35 -10.70
N ASP A 5 -10.02 -17.93 -11.18
CA ASP A 5 -11.05 -17.21 -11.93
C ASP A 5 -11.67 -16.05 -11.12
N GLY A 6 -11.19 -14.83 -11.40
CA GLY A 6 -11.56 -13.60 -10.72
C GLY A 6 -10.83 -13.35 -9.39
N ILE A 7 -9.82 -14.14 -9.03
CA ILE A 7 -9.00 -13.88 -7.83
C ILE A 7 -7.65 -13.30 -8.26
N ALA A 8 -7.39 -12.04 -7.91
CA ALA A 8 -6.10 -11.40 -8.16
C ALA A 8 -5.17 -11.54 -6.96
N GLU A 9 -3.86 -11.51 -7.20
CA GLU A 9 -2.84 -11.43 -6.15
C GLU A 9 -2.13 -10.06 -6.22
N LEU A 10 -2.05 -9.38 -5.08
CA LEU A 10 -1.21 -8.18 -4.90
C LEU A 10 -0.11 -8.50 -3.89
N VAL A 11 1.14 -8.42 -4.37
CA VAL A 11 2.32 -8.83 -3.62
C VAL A 11 3.14 -7.62 -3.19
N PHE A 12 3.34 -7.45 -1.90
CA PHE A 12 4.31 -6.52 -1.35
C PHE A 12 5.73 -7.09 -1.48
N ASP A 13 6.55 -6.43 -2.27
CA ASP A 13 7.95 -6.82 -2.53
C ASP A 13 8.87 -5.61 -2.70
N ALA A 14 8.90 -4.74 -1.70
CA ALA A 14 9.78 -3.58 -1.69
C ALA A 14 11.27 -4.01 -1.72
N PRO A 15 12.17 -3.15 -2.23
CA PRO A 15 13.61 -3.38 -2.14
C PRO A 15 14.07 -3.57 -0.67
N GLY A 16 14.97 -4.51 -0.45
CA GLY A 16 15.50 -4.83 0.88
C GLY A 16 14.86 -6.08 1.51
N SER A 17 15.05 -6.21 2.83
CA SER A 17 14.68 -7.42 3.58
C SER A 17 13.25 -7.42 4.12
N VAL A 18 12.59 -6.25 4.16
CA VAL A 18 11.27 -6.05 4.76
C VAL A 18 10.42 -5.11 3.93
N ASN A 19 9.10 -5.29 3.98
CA ASN A 19 8.14 -4.31 3.49
C ASN A 19 7.77 -3.36 4.63
N LYS A 20 7.67 -2.06 4.34
CA LYS A 20 7.31 -1.01 5.30
C LYS A 20 6.32 -0.05 4.63
N LEU A 21 5.49 0.61 5.42
CA LEU A 21 4.57 1.65 4.94
C LEU A 21 5.31 2.99 4.88
N ASP A 22 6.13 3.14 3.83
CA ASP A 22 6.68 4.42 3.39
C ASP A 22 5.78 5.06 2.32
N THR A 23 6.02 6.33 1.98
CA THR A 23 5.21 7.04 0.96
C THR A 23 5.23 6.32 -0.38
N ALA A 24 6.37 5.73 -0.76
CA ALA A 24 6.50 4.99 -2.01
C ALA A 24 5.60 3.75 -2.03
N THR A 25 5.55 2.99 -0.94
CA THR A 25 4.72 1.79 -0.82
C THR A 25 3.23 2.16 -0.81
N VAL A 26 2.84 3.23 -0.11
CA VAL A 26 1.44 3.69 -0.09
C VAL A 26 1.00 4.19 -1.48
N ALA A 27 1.86 4.94 -2.18
CA ALA A 27 1.57 5.38 -3.55
C ALA A 27 1.44 4.20 -4.51
N SER A 28 2.39 3.26 -4.46
CA SER A 28 2.36 2.05 -5.29
C SER A 28 1.12 1.19 -5.02
N LEU A 29 0.70 1.07 -3.75
CA LEU A 29 -0.56 0.40 -3.40
C LEU A 29 -1.76 1.13 -4.00
N GLY A 30 -1.80 2.46 -3.93
CA GLY A 30 -2.88 3.27 -4.50
C GLY A 30 -3.01 3.11 -6.02
N GLU A 31 -1.88 3.02 -6.72
CA GLU A 31 -1.82 2.73 -8.16
C GLU A 31 -2.31 1.30 -8.47
N ALA A 32 -1.84 0.31 -7.71
CA ALA A 32 -2.24 -1.08 -7.89
C ALA A 32 -3.76 -1.27 -7.67
N ILE A 33 -4.32 -0.64 -6.63
CA ILE A 33 -5.77 -0.63 -6.39
C ILE A 33 -6.49 0.04 -7.58
N GLY A 34 -5.95 1.13 -8.12
CA GLY A 34 -6.52 1.80 -9.28
C GLY A 34 -6.60 0.89 -10.51
N VAL A 35 -5.62 0.01 -10.72
CA VAL A 35 -5.67 -1.00 -11.79
C VAL A 35 -6.71 -2.08 -11.49
N LEU A 36 -6.79 -2.54 -10.24
CA LEU A 36 -7.71 -3.57 -9.80
C LEU A 36 -9.18 -3.14 -9.91
N GLU A 37 -9.50 -1.90 -9.56
CA GLU A 37 -10.86 -1.32 -9.67
C GLU A 37 -11.39 -1.31 -11.11
N GLN A 38 -10.50 -1.32 -12.11
CA GLN A 38 -10.88 -1.37 -13.53
C GLN A 38 -11.13 -2.80 -14.04
N GLN A 39 -10.85 -3.83 -13.24
CA GLN A 39 -11.03 -5.22 -13.66
C GLN A 39 -12.45 -5.69 -13.35
N SER A 40 -13.31 -5.77 -14.38
CA SER A 40 -14.71 -6.21 -14.24
C SER A 40 -14.86 -7.63 -13.70
N ASP A 41 -13.85 -8.47 -13.95
CA ASP A 41 -13.87 -9.88 -13.59
C ASP A 41 -13.30 -10.13 -12.19
N LEU A 42 -12.86 -9.08 -11.47
CA LEU A 42 -12.32 -9.17 -10.11
C LEU A 42 -13.43 -9.53 -9.12
N LYS A 43 -13.29 -10.70 -8.49
CA LYS A 43 -14.18 -11.25 -7.46
C LYS A 43 -13.52 -11.28 -6.08
N GLY A 44 -12.19 -11.28 -6.02
CA GLY A 44 -11.45 -11.29 -4.77
C GLY A 44 -9.99 -10.93 -4.94
N LEU A 45 -9.37 -10.48 -3.85
CA LEU A 45 -7.98 -10.06 -3.80
C LEU A 45 -7.24 -10.79 -2.67
N LEU A 46 -6.15 -11.45 -3.01
CA LEU A 46 -5.21 -12.00 -2.05
C LEU A 46 -4.04 -11.03 -1.88
N LEU A 47 -3.82 -10.56 -0.65
CA LEU A 47 -2.66 -9.78 -0.30
C LEU A 47 -1.56 -10.70 0.22
N ARG A 48 -0.36 -10.60 -0.36
CA ARG A 48 0.79 -11.44 0.01
C ARG A 48 2.05 -10.61 0.16
N SER A 49 3.03 -11.15 0.89
CA SER A 49 4.39 -10.62 0.95
C SER A 49 5.36 -11.65 0.41
N ASN A 50 6.38 -11.19 -0.33
CA ASN A 50 7.54 -11.98 -0.73
C ASN A 50 8.65 -12.01 0.34
N LYS A 51 8.41 -11.38 1.50
CA LYS A 51 9.35 -11.31 2.62
C LYS A 51 8.85 -12.18 3.78
N ALA A 52 9.74 -12.44 4.76
CA ALA A 52 9.40 -13.23 5.94
C ALA A 52 8.30 -12.59 6.80
N ALA A 53 8.26 -11.26 6.87
CA ALA A 53 7.17 -10.50 7.46
C ALA A 53 6.24 -9.97 6.37
N PHE A 54 4.96 -9.79 6.69
CA PHE A 54 4.00 -9.20 5.76
C PHE A 54 4.37 -7.74 5.48
N ILE A 55 4.24 -6.89 6.49
CA ILE A 55 4.69 -5.49 6.56
C ILE A 55 5.13 -5.25 8.01
N VAL A 56 6.30 -4.66 8.23
CA VAL A 56 6.86 -4.49 9.60
C VAL A 56 6.39 -3.23 10.31
N GLY A 57 5.54 -2.42 9.66
CA GLY A 57 5.05 -1.13 10.15
C GLY A 57 5.46 0.00 9.22
N ALA A 58 5.34 1.24 9.70
CA ALA A 58 5.76 2.43 8.97
C ALA A 58 7.29 2.60 8.97
N ASP A 59 7.83 3.29 7.97
CA ASP A 59 9.22 3.74 8.02
C ASP A 59 9.35 4.88 9.03
N ILE A 60 9.96 4.60 10.19
CA ILE A 60 10.16 5.58 11.26
C ILE A 60 11.01 6.77 10.77
N THR A 61 11.93 6.57 9.85
CA THR A 61 12.80 7.63 9.31
C THR A 61 11.98 8.67 8.54
N GLU A 62 11.07 8.19 7.70
CA GLU A 62 10.16 9.05 6.95
C GLU A 62 9.10 9.65 7.86
N PHE A 63 8.56 8.86 8.78
CA PHE A 63 7.56 9.31 9.74
C PHE A 63 8.08 10.44 10.63
N LEU A 64 9.32 10.36 11.09
CA LEU A 64 9.97 11.45 11.83
C LEU A 64 10.13 12.72 10.97
N SER A 65 10.41 12.57 9.69
CA SER A 65 10.51 13.69 8.75
C SER A 65 9.14 14.35 8.50
N LEU A 66 8.06 13.56 8.49
CA LEU A 66 6.68 14.04 8.37
C LEU A 66 6.23 14.85 9.60
N PHE A 67 6.82 14.65 10.77
CA PHE A 67 6.54 15.51 11.93
C PHE A 67 7.24 16.86 11.89
N LEU A 68 8.20 17.05 10.97
CA LEU A 68 8.93 18.31 10.80
C LEU A 68 8.28 19.23 9.77
N VAL A 69 7.35 18.72 8.96
CA VAL A 69 6.59 19.53 8.00
C VAL A 69 5.41 20.24 8.67
N PRO A 70 4.86 21.31 8.06
CA PRO A 70 3.66 21.97 8.58
C PRO A 70 2.50 20.98 8.78
N GLU A 71 1.67 21.23 9.80
CA GLU A 71 0.52 20.38 10.16
C GLU A 71 -0.40 20.08 8.97
N GLU A 72 -0.60 21.06 8.09
CA GLU A 72 -1.42 20.89 6.88
C GLU A 72 -0.84 19.81 5.95
N GLN A 73 0.48 19.76 5.77
CA GLN A 73 1.13 18.75 4.92
C GLN A 73 1.07 17.36 5.56
N LEU A 74 1.27 17.27 6.88
CA LEU A 74 1.10 16.03 7.61
C LEU A 74 -0.34 15.51 7.49
N SER A 75 -1.33 16.39 7.67
CA SER A 75 -2.75 16.06 7.53
C SER A 75 -3.07 15.57 6.11
N GLN A 76 -2.58 16.26 5.08
CA GLN A 76 -2.75 15.84 3.69
C GLN A 76 -2.15 14.45 3.44
N TRP A 77 -0.96 14.16 3.97
CA TRP A 77 -0.35 12.84 3.85
C TRP A 77 -1.16 11.75 4.57
N LEU A 78 -1.66 12.04 5.78
CA LEU A 78 -2.53 11.12 6.52
C LEU A 78 -3.82 10.85 5.77
N HIS A 79 -4.47 11.89 5.22
CA HIS A 79 -5.67 11.74 4.40
C HIS A 79 -5.40 10.92 3.14
N PHE A 80 -4.28 11.16 2.46
CA PHE A 80 -3.85 10.38 1.32
C PHE A 80 -3.69 8.90 1.69
N ALA A 81 -2.88 8.59 2.70
CA ALA A 81 -2.64 7.22 3.13
C ALA A 81 -3.94 6.50 3.53
N ASN A 82 -4.78 7.14 4.35
CA ASN A 82 -6.07 6.56 4.73
C ASN A 82 -6.99 6.34 3.52
N SER A 83 -7.02 7.26 2.56
CA SER A 83 -7.86 7.08 1.36
C SER A 83 -7.44 5.87 0.52
N VAL A 84 -6.14 5.55 0.47
CA VAL A 84 -5.65 4.33 -0.19
C VAL A 84 -6.15 3.08 0.54
N PHE A 85 -6.02 3.03 1.87
CA PHE A 85 -6.47 1.86 2.65
C PHE A 85 -8.00 1.71 2.67
N ASN A 86 -8.75 2.81 2.70
CA ASN A 86 -10.20 2.78 2.65
C ASN A 86 -10.76 2.30 1.29
N ARG A 87 -9.95 2.31 0.23
CA ARG A 87 -10.34 1.68 -1.06
C ARG A 87 -10.17 0.17 -1.05
N LEU A 88 -9.42 -0.36 -0.08
CA LEU A 88 -9.15 -1.78 0.09
C LEU A 88 -10.15 -2.46 1.03
N GLU A 89 -10.68 -1.73 2.02
CA GLU A 89 -11.71 -2.14 3.00
C GLU A 89 -13.14 -1.95 2.47
#